data_AF-A0A8C5EQ61-F1
#
_entry.id   AF-A0A8C5EQ61-F1
#
_cell.length_a   1.000
_cell.length_b   1.000
_cell.length_c   1.000
_cell.angle_alpha   90.00
_cell.angle_beta   90.00
_cell.angle_gamma   90.00
#
_symmetry.space_group_name_H-M   'P 1'
#
loop_
_entity.id
_entity.type
_entity.pdbx_description
1 polymer ?
#
loop_
_entity_poly.entity_id
_entity_poly.type
_entity_poly.pdbx_seq_one_letter_code
_entity_poly.pdbx_strand_id
1 'polypeptide(L)'
;NSDEKEIINMSVNDHVQLNKAEKAWKPSTNKPVWSSQLKKQEERDSEQTKDLLKKFRSILNKLTPQKFEKLMTQVQMLTIDTEERLKDVIDLTFEKAISEPAFSEIYAKMCSFLNGLKVQSKENPECQADFRKLLLNRCQKEFEKDKDINEEEKQRSVGNIKFVGELFKLQMIREVVMHDCIMKLLENHDDQSLEVLCKLLSTIGKDLDVKKQKHRVDQCFQQMEKIVKERKTSSRIRFMMQDVLDLRTNNWVPRRVIQGPKTIDQIREQAKMEEQMEGPHHLRPRQDFWESRQRTRPY
;
A
#
# COMPACT_ATOMS: atom_id res chain seq x y z
N ASN A 1 87.42 -16.83 31.44
CA ASN A 1 86.65 -16.05 32.42
C ASN A 1 85.48 -15.43 31.70
N SER A 2 84.29 -15.88 32.11
CA SER A 2 83.00 -15.18 32.06
C SER A 2 82.48 -14.69 30.71
N ASP A 3 81.65 -15.53 30.07
CA ASP A 3 80.56 -15.05 29.20
C ASP A 3 79.24 -15.57 29.78
N GLU A 4 78.50 -14.65 30.40
CA GLU A 4 77.16 -14.85 30.95
C GLU A 4 76.15 -15.14 29.83
N LYS A 5 75.32 -16.17 30.01
CA LYS A 5 74.05 -16.30 29.29
C LYS A 5 72.92 -16.00 30.27
N GLU A 6 72.28 -14.84 30.06
CA GLU A 6 71.07 -14.43 30.76
C GLU A 6 69.96 -15.48 30.64
N ILE A 7 69.45 -15.92 31.80
CA ILE A 7 68.23 -16.72 31.89
C ILE A 7 67.06 -15.74 31.80
N ILE A 8 66.38 -15.70 30.66
CA ILE A 8 65.10 -14.98 30.53
C ILE A 8 64.05 -15.75 31.33
N ASN A 9 63.74 -15.22 32.50
CA ASN A 9 62.68 -15.70 33.39
C ASN A 9 61.32 -15.25 32.81
N MET A 10 60.66 -16.12 32.04
CA MET A 10 59.26 -15.88 31.67
C MET A 10 58.35 -16.37 32.81
N SER A 11 57.75 -15.41 33.51
CA SER A 11 56.72 -15.62 34.53
C SER A 11 55.52 -16.40 33.95
N VAL A 12 55.21 -17.57 34.52
CA VAL A 12 54.13 -18.48 34.06
C VAL A 12 52.76 -18.10 34.65
N ASN A 13 52.46 -16.80 34.80
CA ASN A 13 51.23 -16.39 35.47
C ASN A 13 50.41 -15.27 34.81
N ASP A 14 50.67 -14.96 33.54
CA ASP A 14 49.71 -14.16 32.78
C ASP A 14 48.55 -15.05 32.30
N HIS A 15 47.35 -14.78 32.81
CA HIS A 15 46.11 -15.35 32.30
C HIS A 15 45.95 -14.96 30.83
N VAL A 16 46.37 -15.84 29.91
CA VAL A 16 46.15 -15.71 28.48
C VAL A 16 44.63 -15.77 28.23
N GLN A 17 43.98 -14.61 28.09
CA GLN A 17 42.63 -14.55 27.53
C GLN A 17 42.71 -14.84 26.03
N LEU A 18 42.33 -16.05 25.65
CA LEU A 18 42.22 -16.46 24.25
C LEU A 18 41.07 -15.70 23.58
N ASN A 19 41.37 -15.04 22.46
CA ASN A 19 40.37 -14.40 21.62
C ASN A 19 39.36 -15.45 21.11
N LYS A 20 38.10 -15.32 21.52
CA LYS A 20 37.00 -16.18 21.06
C LYS A 20 36.52 -15.69 19.70
N ALA A 21 36.83 -16.43 18.63
CA ALA A 21 36.23 -16.23 17.33
C ALA A 21 34.86 -16.91 17.28
N GLU A 22 33.81 -16.21 16.82
CA GLU A 22 32.46 -16.77 16.61
C GLU A 22 32.46 -17.99 15.67
N LYS A 23 33.51 -18.17 14.85
CA LYS A 23 33.66 -19.24 13.86
C LYS A 23 34.93 -20.07 14.04
N ALA A 24 35.32 -20.39 15.27
CA ALA A 24 36.45 -21.31 15.50
C ALA A 24 36.16 -22.74 14.98
N TRP A 25 37.10 -23.32 14.24
CA TRP A 25 37.03 -24.71 13.75
C TRP A 25 37.03 -25.69 14.93
N LYS A 26 36.07 -26.64 14.96
CA LYS A 26 35.98 -27.69 15.99
C LYS A 26 36.10 -29.08 15.34
N PRO A 27 36.87 -30.02 15.94
CA PRO A 27 37.08 -31.35 15.36
C PRO A 27 35.78 -32.15 15.22
N SER A 28 35.64 -32.89 14.12
CA SER A 28 34.42 -33.62 13.75
C SER A 28 34.14 -34.87 14.60
N THR A 29 35.04 -35.23 15.52
CA THR A 29 35.01 -36.52 16.25
C THR A 29 34.17 -36.51 17.53
N ASN A 30 33.65 -35.35 17.97
CA ASN A 30 32.87 -35.25 19.20
C ASN A 30 31.71 -34.25 19.11
N LYS A 31 30.97 -34.23 17.99
CA LYS A 31 29.70 -33.50 17.93
C LYS A 31 28.64 -34.28 18.72
N PRO A 32 28.06 -33.73 19.80
CA PRO A 32 27.05 -34.44 20.56
C PRO A 32 25.87 -34.78 19.64
N VAL A 33 25.26 -35.96 19.82
CA VAL A 33 24.10 -36.44 19.03
C VAL A 33 22.98 -35.38 18.97
N TRP A 34 22.83 -34.59 20.04
CA TRP A 34 21.94 -33.43 20.10
C TRP A 34 22.19 -32.39 18.98
N SER A 35 23.46 -32.12 18.64
CA SER A 35 23.83 -31.13 17.61
C SER A 35 23.54 -31.58 16.17
N SER A 36 23.59 -32.88 15.89
CA SER A 36 23.18 -33.43 14.60
C SER A 36 21.66 -33.55 14.49
N GLN A 37 20.97 -33.78 15.61
CA GLN A 37 19.51 -33.85 15.68
C GLN A 37 18.85 -32.48 15.56
N LEU A 38 19.42 -31.44 16.18
CA LEU A 38 19.03 -30.04 15.99
C LEU A 38 19.17 -29.61 14.53
N LYS A 39 20.30 -29.90 13.89
CA LYS A 39 20.48 -29.61 12.45
C LYS A 39 19.45 -30.29 11.56
N LYS A 40 19.17 -31.57 11.81
CA LYS A 40 18.12 -32.29 11.09
C LYS A 40 16.72 -31.69 11.32
N GLN A 41 16.46 -31.15 12.51
CA GLN A 41 15.20 -30.47 12.79
C GLN A 41 15.10 -29.13 12.04
N GLU A 42 16.15 -28.31 12.08
CA GLU A 42 16.24 -27.04 11.33
C GLU A 42 16.08 -27.26 9.82
N GLU A 43 16.72 -28.30 9.26
CA GLU A 43 16.58 -28.67 7.84
C GLU A 43 15.14 -29.06 7.48
N ARG A 44 14.47 -29.85 8.33
CA ARG A 44 13.06 -30.22 8.13
C ARG A 44 12.14 -29.00 8.22
N ASP A 45 12.33 -28.14 9.20
CA ASP A 45 11.51 -26.94 9.40
C ASP A 45 11.72 -25.93 8.26
N SER A 46 12.95 -25.84 7.73
CA SER A 46 13.28 -25.05 6.53
C SER A 46 12.54 -25.59 5.29
N GLU A 47 12.54 -26.90 5.07
CA GLU A 47 11.85 -27.48 3.91
C GLU A 47 10.33 -27.34 3.99
N GLN A 48 9.75 -27.53 5.19
CA GLN A 48 8.32 -27.26 5.42
C GLN A 48 7.97 -25.80 5.15
N THR A 49 8.82 -24.87 5.58
CA THR A 49 8.62 -23.43 5.33
C THR A 49 8.68 -23.14 3.83
N LYS A 50 9.62 -23.73 3.09
CA LYS A 50 9.66 -23.60 1.62
C LYS A 50 8.41 -24.15 0.94
N ASP A 51 7.93 -25.32 1.34
CA ASP A 51 6.71 -25.91 0.79
C ASP A 51 5.46 -25.05 1.08
N LEU A 52 5.35 -24.55 2.30
CA LEU A 52 4.32 -23.57 2.69
C LEU A 52 4.36 -22.34 1.79
N LEU A 53 5.52 -21.72 1.61
CA LEU A 53 5.65 -20.51 0.78
C LEU A 53 5.40 -20.79 -0.70
N LYS A 54 5.74 -21.99 -1.21
CA LYS A 54 5.37 -22.41 -2.57
C LYS A 54 3.86 -22.51 -2.73
N LYS A 55 3.17 -23.15 -1.78
CA LYS A 55 1.70 -23.25 -1.77
C LYS A 55 1.04 -21.88 -1.66
N PHE A 56 1.53 -21.02 -0.76
CA PHE A 56 1.04 -19.67 -0.58
C PHE A 56 1.22 -18.80 -1.85
N ARG A 57 2.39 -18.87 -2.51
CA ARG A 57 2.59 -18.22 -3.83
C ARG A 57 1.60 -18.71 -4.89
N SER A 58 1.32 -20.01 -4.92
CA SER A 58 0.31 -20.57 -5.84
C SER A 58 -1.09 -20.02 -5.56
N ILE A 59 -1.43 -19.80 -4.29
CA ILE A 59 -2.68 -19.13 -3.89
C ILE A 59 -2.70 -17.68 -4.36
N LEU A 60 -1.64 -16.90 -4.09
CA LEU A 60 -1.52 -15.50 -4.51
C LEU A 60 -1.68 -15.34 -6.04
N ASN A 61 -1.09 -16.25 -6.82
CA ASN A 61 -1.20 -16.23 -8.29
C ASN A 61 -2.61 -16.53 -8.82
N LYS A 62 -3.47 -17.15 -7.99
CA LYS A 62 -4.86 -17.47 -8.33
C LYS A 62 -5.85 -16.50 -7.66
N LEU A 63 -5.34 -15.55 -6.88
CA LEU A 63 -6.13 -14.68 -6.03
C LEU A 63 -6.96 -13.73 -6.89
N THR A 64 -8.27 -13.91 -6.82
CA THR A 64 -9.26 -13.12 -7.53
C THR A 64 -10.49 -12.95 -6.64
N PRO A 65 -11.29 -11.88 -6.81
CA PRO A 65 -12.50 -11.69 -5.99
C PRO A 65 -13.44 -12.90 -6.00
N GLN A 66 -13.60 -13.57 -7.15
CA GLN A 66 -14.47 -14.73 -7.31
C GLN A 66 -13.97 -15.98 -6.55
N LYS A 67 -12.65 -16.16 -6.47
CA LYS A 67 -12.03 -17.33 -5.81
C LYS A 67 -11.61 -17.04 -4.37
N PHE A 68 -11.87 -15.84 -3.86
CA PHE A 68 -11.34 -15.36 -2.59
C PHE A 68 -11.65 -16.32 -1.44
N GLU A 69 -12.93 -16.56 -1.15
CA GLU A 69 -13.36 -17.43 -0.04
C GLU A 69 -12.70 -18.82 -0.10
N LYS A 70 -12.73 -19.46 -1.27
CA LYS A 70 -12.14 -20.80 -1.47
C LYS A 70 -10.63 -20.80 -1.26
N LEU A 71 -9.94 -19.73 -1.65
CA LEU A 71 -8.50 -19.60 -1.47
C LEU A 71 -8.15 -19.26 -0.02
N MET A 72 -8.96 -18.46 0.67
CA MET A 72 -8.76 -18.14 2.09
C MET A 72 -8.94 -19.38 2.97
N THR A 73 -9.86 -20.28 2.64
CA THR A 73 -9.95 -21.60 3.29
C THR A 73 -8.65 -22.41 3.11
N GLN A 74 -8.04 -22.38 1.93
CA GLN A 74 -6.75 -23.05 1.70
C GLN A 74 -5.64 -22.41 2.54
N VAL A 75 -5.64 -21.09 2.70
CA VAL A 75 -4.68 -20.37 3.55
C VAL A 75 -4.81 -20.81 5.02
N GLN A 76 -6.04 -20.98 5.53
CA GLN A 76 -6.25 -21.48 6.90
C GLN A 76 -5.72 -22.90 7.13
N MET A 77 -5.67 -23.72 6.08
CA MET A 77 -5.12 -25.07 6.15
C MET A 77 -3.59 -25.11 6.10
N LEU A 78 -2.92 -23.98 5.81
CA LEU A 78 -1.46 -23.90 5.84
C LEU A 78 -0.96 -23.79 7.29
N THR A 79 0.19 -24.41 7.55
CA THR A 79 0.82 -24.41 8.87
C THR A 79 1.59 -23.12 9.15
N ILE A 80 0.86 -22.00 9.30
CA ILE A 80 1.42 -20.69 9.69
C ILE A 80 1.45 -20.61 11.21
N ASP A 81 2.29 -21.45 11.83
CA ASP A 81 2.38 -21.68 13.26
C ASP A 81 3.50 -20.89 13.94
N THR A 82 4.46 -20.37 13.18
CA THR A 82 5.57 -19.57 13.68
C THR A 82 5.50 -18.11 13.23
N GLU A 83 6.03 -17.21 14.05
CA GLU A 83 6.15 -15.79 13.70
C GLU A 83 6.97 -15.55 12.42
N GLU A 84 8.01 -16.37 12.17
CA GLU A 84 8.82 -16.29 10.94
C GLU A 84 8.00 -16.66 9.70
N ARG A 85 7.23 -17.76 9.75
CA ARG A 85 6.33 -18.14 8.65
C ARG A 85 5.28 -17.05 8.40
N LEU A 86 4.78 -16.41 9.45
CA LEU A 86 3.84 -15.30 9.34
C LEU A 86 4.50 -14.07 8.68
N LYS A 87 5.73 -13.72 9.07
CA LYS A 87 6.52 -12.66 8.43
C LYS A 87 6.72 -12.94 6.94
N ASP A 88 7.12 -14.15 6.57
CA ASP A 88 7.32 -14.52 5.16
C ASP A 88 6.02 -14.44 4.35
N VAL A 89 4.89 -14.85 4.93
CA VAL A 89 3.56 -14.74 4.32
C VAL A 89 3.17 -13.27 4.09
N ILE A 90 3.44 -12.40 5.07
CA ILE A 90 3.22 -10.95 4.95
C ILE A 90 4.11 -10.39 3.84
N ASP A 91 5.40 -10.76 3.81
CA ASP A 91 6.35 -10.27 2.82
C ASP A 91 5.94 -10.61 1.39
N LEU A 92 5.53 -11.86 1.14
CA LEU A 92 5.02 -12.30 -0.17
C LEU A 92 3.74 -11.56 -0.57
N THR A 93 2.87 -11.29 0.41
CA THR A 93 1.64 -10.54 0.17
C THR A 93 1.95 -9.11 -0.24
N PHE A 94 2.88 -8.44 0.44
CA PHE A 94 3.33 -7.09 0.11
C PHE A 94 3.96 -7.03 -1.27
N GLU A 95 4.90 -7.94 -1.57
CA GLU A 95 5.56 -8.00 -2.87
C GLU A 95 4.54 -8.10 -4.00
N LYS A 96 3.55 -8.98 -3.85
CA LYS A 96 2.46 -9.14 -4.84
C LYS A 96 1.55 -7.92 -4.93
N ALA A 97 1.14 -7.37 -3.80
CA ALA A 97 0.25 -6.21 -3.79
C ALA A 97 0.88 -4.95 -4.39
N ILE A 98 2.21 -4.85 -4.28
CA ILE A 98 2.99 -3.77 -4.89
C ILE A 98 3.21 -4.02 -6.38
N SER A 99 3.54 -5.24 -6.79
CA SER A 99 3.73 -5.58 -8.21
C SER A 99 2.42 -5.53 -9.01
N GLU A 100 1.29 -5.79 -8.36
CA GLU A 100 -0.03 -5.90 -8.98
C GLU A 100 -1.03 -4.87 -8.39
N PRO A 101 -0.81 -3.57 -8.59
CA PRO A 101 -1.55 -2.49 -7.92
C PRO A 101 -3.04 -2.42 -8.26
N ALA A 102 -3.48 -3.07 -9.34
CA ALA A 102 -4.89 -3.18 -9.70
C ALA A 102 -5.67 -4.10 -8.74
N PHE A 103 -4.97 -5.02 -8.07
CA PHE A 103 -5.54 -5.99 -7.14
C PHE A 103 -5.25 -5.64 -5.67
N SER A 104 -4.72 -4.45 -5.37
CA SER A 104 -4.41 -4.04 -3.99
C SER A 104 -5.56 -4.24 -3.00
N GLU A 105 -6.81 -4.03 -3.42
CA GLU A 105 -8.00 -4.23 -2.57
C GLU A 105 -8.15 -5.70 -2.12
N ILE A 106 -7.93 -6.68 -3.01
CA ILE A 106 -8.09 -8.10 -2.64
C ILE A 106 -6.97 -8.57 -1.72
N TYR A 107 -5.75 -8.06 -1.91
CA TYR A 107 -4.64 -8.33 -0.99
C TYR A 107 -4.90 -7.71 0.39
N ALA A 108 -5.48 -6.51 0.45
CA ALA A 108 -5.80 -5.85 1.72
C ALA A 108 -6.88 -6.64 2.48
N LYS A 109 -7.90 -7.16 1.77
CA LYS A 109 -8.90 -8.08 2.34
C LYS A 109 -8.26 -9.35 2.87
N MET A 110 -7.28 -9.92 2.17
CA MET A 110 -6.52 -11.07 2.67
C MET A 110 -5.72 -10.72 3.93
N CYS A 111 -5.08 -9.55 4.01
CA CYS A 111 -4.41 -9.11 5.25
C CYS A 111 -5.40 -8.99 6.42
N SER A 112 -6.61 -8.47 6.18
CA SER A 112 -7.66 -8.43 7.19
C SER A 112 -8.08 -9.84 7.66
N PHE A 113 -8.16 -10.80 6.73
CA PHE A 113 -8.41 -12.20 7.07
C PHE A 113 -7.27 -12.84 7.87
N LEU A 114 -6.02 -12.63 7.46
CA LEU A 114 -4.82 -13.12 8.15
C LEU A 114 -4.68 -12.55 9.57
N ASN A 115 -5.18 -11.34 9.82
CA ASN A 115 -5.22 -10.74 11.15
C ASN A 115 -6.09 -11.53 12.15
N GLY A 116 -7.01 -12.37 11.67
CA GLY A 116 -7.80 -13.27 12.50
C GLY A 116 -7.07 -14.55 12.92
N LEU A 117 -5.89 -14.85 12.34
CA LEU A 117 -5.12 -16.05 12.68
C LEU A 117 -4.36 -15.86 13.99
N LYS A 118 -4.48 -16.85 14.89
CA LYS A 118 -3.75 -16.87 16.15
C LYS A 118 -2.43 -17.64 15.95
N VAL A 119 -1.33 -16.91 15.85
CA VAL A 119 0.03 -17.48 15.74
C VAL A 119 0.74 -17.29 17.08
N GLN A 120 1.49 -18.29 17.56
CA GLN A 120 2.22 -18.18 18.83
C GLN A 120 3.54 -17.43 18.63
N SER A 121 3.90 -16.53 19.56
CA SER A 121 5.20 -15.84 19.52
C SER A 121 6.31 -16.69 20.15
N LYS A 122 7.53 -16.60 19.59
CA LYS A 122 8.73 -17.25 20.14
C LYS A 122 9.21 -16.62 21.45
N GLU A 123 8.87 -15.35 21.70
CA GLU A 123 9.39 -14.59 22.84
C GLU A 123 8.58 -14.81 24.13
N ASN A 124 7.29 -15.14 24.02
CA ASN A 124 6.44 -15.47 25.16
C ASN A 124 5.26 -16.37 24.72
N PRO A 125 5.15 -17.63 25.21
CA PRO A 125 4.09 -18.56 24.84
C PRO A 125 2.66 -18.09 25.18
N GLU A 126 2.51 -17.14 26.11
CA GLU A 126 1.22 -16.52 26.43
C GLU A 126 0.84 -15.36 25.49
N CYS A 127 1.80 -14.86 24.69
CA CYS A 127 1.56 -13.77 23.75
C CYS A 127 1.41 -14.30 22.31
N GLN A 128 0.29 -13.98 21.70
CA GLN A 128 0.08 -14.22 20.27
C GLN A 128 0.90 -13.23 19.44
N ALA A 129 1.48 -13.70 18.34
CA ALA A 129 2.11 -12.84 17.35
C ALA A 129 1.06 -11.88 16.80
N ASP A 130 1.30 -10.58 16.98
CA ASP A 130 0.39 -9.54 16.53
C ASP A 130 0.61 -9.30 15.03
N PHE A 131 -0.28 -9.85 14.21
CA PHE A 131 -0.28 -9.65 12.76
C PHE A 131 -0.23 -8.16 12.40
N ARG A 132 -1.00 -7.32 13.10
CA ARG A 132 -1.05 -5.88 12.85
C ARG A 132 0.30 -5.23 13.13
N LYS A 133 0.98 -5.63 14.21
CA LYS A 133 2.35 -5.17 14.51
C LYS A 133 3.33 -5.55 13.39
N LEU A 134 3.29 -6.80 12.92
CA LEU A 134 4.16 -7.28 11.84
C LEU A 134 3.88 -6.54 10.51
N LEU A 135 2.60 -6.35 10.19
CA LEU A 135 2.14 -5.60 9.02
C LEU A 135 2.65 -4.15 9.06
N LEU A 136 2.52 -3.47 10.21
CA LEU A 136 2.99 -2.10 10.39
C LEU A 136 4.51 -1.98 10.23
N ASN A 137 5.26 -2.89 10.86
CA ASN A 137 6.71 -2.95 10.70
C ASN A 137 7.10 -3.16 9.24
N ARG A 138 6.32 -3.97 8.50
CA ARG A 138 6.58 -4.21 7.09
C ARG A 138 6.29 -3.00 6.21
N CYS A 139 5.19 -2.28 6.47
CA CYS A 139 4.89 -1.00 5.83
C CYS A 139 6.08 -0.04 5.98
N GLN A 140 6.54 0.19 7.22
CA GLN A 140 7.65 1.10 7.51
C GLN A 140 8.90 0.74 6.71
N LYS A 141 9.28 -0.55 6.69
CA LYS A 141 10.41 -1.02 5.87
C LYS A 141 10.27 -0.74 4.38
N GLU A 142 9.06 -0.80 3.80
CA GLU A 142 8.88 -0.43 2.38
C GLU A 142 9.02 1.08 2.14
N PHE A 143 8.74 1.93 3.14
CA PHE A 143 8.89 3.38 3.02
C PHE A 143 10.32 3.88 3.27
N GLU A 144 11.08 3.15 4.09
CA GLU A 144 12.48 3.47 4.40
C GLU A 144 13.46 2.98 3.33
N LYS A 145 13.03 2.15 2.37
CA LYS A 145 13.87 1.77 1.24
C LYS A 145 14.24 3.02 0.44
N ASP A 146 15.54 3.30 0.38
CA ASP A 146 16.09 4.38 -0.44
C ASP A 146 15.63 4.21 -1.88
N LYS A 147 15.07 5.29 -2.42
CA LYS A 147 14.55 5.33 -3.79
C LYS A 147 15.69 5.76 -4.70
N ASP A 148 16.50 4.82 -5.15
CA ASP A 148 17.34 5.10 -6.30
C ASP A 148 16.41 5.31 -7.50
N ILE A 149 16.69 6.34 -8.29
CA ILE A 149 15.74 6.90 -9.27
C ILE A 149 15.67 6.00 -10.52
N ASN A 150 15.29 4.73 -10.38
CA ASN A 150 14.90 3.87 -11.49
C ASN A 150 13.37 3.86 -11.63
N GLU A 151 12.88 3.65 -12.86
CA GLU A 151 11.44 3.64 -13.16
C GLU A 151 10.70 2.49 -12.47
N GLU A 152 11.41 1.39 -12.16
CA GLU A 152 10.83 0.25 -11.45
C GLU A 152 10.45 0.62 -10.01
N GLU A 153 11.26 1.42 -9.33
CA GLU A 153 11.03 1.91 -7.98
C GLU A 153 9.92 2.95 -7.92
N LYS A 154 9.77 3.78 -8.96
CA LYS A 154 8.59 4.67 -9.10
C LYS A 154 7.31 3.85 -9.19
N GLN A 155 7.27 2.84 -10.06
CA GLN A 155 6.11 1.96 -10.22
C GLN A 155 5.83 1.17 -8.94
N ARG A 156 6.88 0.69 -8.26
CA ARG A 156 6.79 0.03 -6.95
C ARG A 156 6.20 0.97 -5.90
N SER A 157 6.62 2.23 -5.90
CA SER A 157 6.09 3.23 -4.97
C SER A 157 4.59 3.46 -5.20
N VAL A 158 4.14 3.56 -6.45
CA VAL A 158 2.72 3.66 -6.81
C VAL A 158 1.91 2.48 -6.26
N GLY A 159 2.42 1.25 -6.40
CA GLY A 159 1.77 0.06 -5.86
C GLY A 159 1.72 0.05 -4.34
N ASN A 160 2.80 0.45 -3.69
CA ASN A 160 2.86 0.55 -2.23
C ASN A 160 1.82 1.55 -1.69
N ILE A 161 1.69 2.73 -2.30
CA ILE A 161 0.72 3.76 -1.88
C ILE A 161 -0.72 3.25 -1.99
N LYS A 162 -1.04 2.62 -3.13
CA LYS A 162 -2.38 2.04 -3.34
C LYS A 162 -2.67 0.98 -2.30
N PHE A 163 -1.75 0.05 -2.10
CA PHE A 163 -1.93 -1.03 -1.15
C PHE A 163 -2.08 -0.54 0.29
N VAL A 164 -1.22 0.37 0.73
CA VAL A 164 -1.29 0.99 2.07
C VAL A 164 -2.60 1.77 2.24
N GLY A 165 -3.07 2.44 1.19
CA GLY A 165 -4.39 3.07 1.16
C GLY A 165 -5.55 2.09 1.37
N GLU A 166 -5.52 0.92 0.73
CA GLU A 166 -6.53 -0.13 0.94
C GLU A 166 -6.45 -0.74 2.35
N LEU A 167 -5.24 -0.92 2.90
CA LEU A 167 -5.06 -1.35 4.29
C LEU A 167 -5.64 -0.32 5.29
N PHE A 168 -5.48 0.98 4.99
CA PHE A 168 -6.05 2.05 5.82
C PHE A 168 -7.57 2.01 5.85
N LYS A 169 -8.22 1.83 4.69
CA LYS A 169 -9.69 1.71 4.61
C LYS A 169 -10.23 0.56 5.47
N LEU A 170 -9.48 -0.54 5.56
CA LEU A 170 -9.82 -1.69 6.40
C LEU A 170 -9.38 -1.55 7.86
N GLN A 171 -8.97 -0.35 8.30
CA GLN A 171 -8.51 -0.06 9.66
C GLN A 171 -7.36 -0.97 10.12
N MET A 172 -6.55 -1.47 9.18
CA MET A 172 -5.42 -2.36 9.44
C MET A 172 -4.14 -1.59 9.81
N ILE A 173 -4.05 -0.32 9.40
CA ILE A 173 -2.95 0.57 9.75
C ILE A 173 -3.47 1.80 10.50
N ARG A 174 -2.57 2.48 11.23
CA ARG A 174 -2.89 3.69 12.00
C ARG A 174 -2.70 4.93 11.15
N GLU A 175 -3.40 6.01 11.49
CA GLU A 175 -3.35 7.29 10.75
C GLU A 175 -1.94 7.87 10.72
N VAL A 176 -1.16 7.69 11.80
CA VAL A 176 0.24 8.15 11.91
C VAL A 176 1.09 7.61 10.75
N VAL A 177 0.99 6.31 10.47
CA VAL A 177 1.73 5.67 9.37
C VAL A 177 1.29 6.26 8.04
N MET A 178 -0.02 6.43 7.83
CA MET A 178 -0.56 6.99 6.59
C MET A 178 -0.10 8.44 6.37
N HIS A 179 -0.01 9.27 7.42
CA HIS A 179 0.55 10.62 7.32
C HIS A 179 2.03 10.62 6.93
N ASP A 180 2.84 9.72 7.51
CA ASP A 180 4.25 9.57 7.14
C ASP A 180 4.39 9.15 5.67
N CYS A 181 3.51 8.26 5.20
CA CYS A 181 3.44 7.86 3.79
C CYS A 181 3.15 9.07 2.89
N ILE A 182 2.14 9.87 3.22
CA ILE A 182 1.74 11.05 2.44
C ILE A 182 2.88 12.06 2.34
N MET A 183 3.52 12.38 3.47
CA MET A 183 4.63 13.32 3.51
C MET A 183 5.79 12.85 2.62
N LYS A 184 6.16 11.57 2.70
CA LYS A 184 7.24 11.00 1.89
C LYS A 184 6.96 11.08 0.39
N LEU A 185 5.70 11.03 -0.03
CA LEU A 185 5.33 11.17 -1.44
C LEU A 185 5.38 12.61 -1.92
N LEU A 186 5.01 13.55 -1.06
CA LEU A 186 5.06 14.98 -1.38
C LEU A 186 6.50 15.47 -1.58
N GLU A 187 7.47 14.89 -0.86
CA GLU A 187 8.91 15.19 -1.01
C GLU A 187 9.48 14.77 -2.38
N ASN A 188 8.92 13.72 -3.00
CA ASN A 188 9.46 13.16 -4.24
C ASN A 188 9.10 13.95 -5.50
N HIS A 189 8.08 14.82 -5.43
CA HIS A 189 7.58 15.64 -6.54
C HIS A 189 7.30 14.89 -7.86
N ASP A 190 7.08 13.57 -7.82
CA ASP A 190 6.84 12.73 -9.00
C ASP A 190 5.37 12.77 -9.42
N ASP A 191 5.10 13.12 -10.68
CA ASP A 191 3.74 13.31 -11.19
C ASP A 191 2.85 12.06 -11.03
N GLN A 192 3.37 10.84 -11.22
CA GLN A 192 2.60 9.61 -11.05
C GLN A 192 2.25 9.36 -9.58
N SER A 193 3.23 9.50 -8.69
CA SER A 193 3.06 9.34 -7.25
C SER A 193 2.07 10.37 -6.70
N LEU A 194 2.17 11.62 -7.16
CA LEU A 194 1.28 12.70 -6.77
C LEU A 194 -0.15 12.51 -7.30
N GLU A 195 -0.32 11.98 -8.51
CA GLU A 195 -1.64 11.62 -9.04
C GLU A 195 -2.33 10.57 -8.15
N VAL A 196 -1.59 9.52 -7.78
CA VAL A 196 -2.10 8.44 -6.92
C VAL A 196 -2.44 8.98 -5.53
N LEU A 197 -1.57 9.83 -4.98
CA LEU A 197 -1.81 10.51 -3.71
C LEU A 197 -3.09 11.34 -3.74
N CYS A 198 -3.32 12.13 -4.79
CA CYS A 198 -4.54 12.96 -4.89
C CYS A 198 -5.81 12.11 -4.94
N LYS A 199 -5.79 11.00 -5.71
CA LYS A 199 -6.91 10.04 -5.77
C LYS A 199 -7.16 9.38 -4.41
N LEU A 200 -6.08 9.02 -3.71
CA LEU A 200 -6.16 8.42 -2.40
C LEU A 200 -6.75 9.40 -1.37
N LEU A 201 -6.23 10.63 -1.29
CA LEU A 201 -6.74 11.68 -0.40
C LEU A 201 -8.20 12.03 -0.70
N SER A 202 -8.62 11.98 -1.96
CA SER A 202 -10.03 12.18 -2.32
C SER A 202 -10.95 11.10 -1.71
N THR A 203 -10.40 9.92 -1.41
CA THR A 203 -11.17 8.78 -0.87
C THR A 203 -11.07 8.69 0.66
N ILE A 204 -9.86 8.76 1.22
CA ILE A 204 -9.61 8.53 2.65
C ILE A 204 -9.31 9.82 3.44
N GLY A 205 -9.28 10.97 2.76
CA GLY A 205 -8.84 12.23 3.38
C GLY A 205 -9.72 12.69 4.53
N LYS A 206 -11.05 12.46 4.44
CA LYS A 206 -11.98 12.74 5.54
C LYS A 206 -11.67 11.93 6.80
N ASP A 207 -11.31 10.65 6.62
CA ASP A 207 -10.97 9.74 7.72
C ASP A 207 -9.59 10.06 8.32
N LEU A 208 -8.71 10.69 7.54
CA LEU A 208 -7.40 11.17 7.99
C LEU A 208 -7.46 12.54 8.66
N ASP A 209 -8.42 13.40 8.33
CA ASP A 209 -8.56 14.77 8.87
C ASP A 209 -9.26 14.78 10.24
N VAL A 210 -8.75 13.96 11.16
CA VAL A 210 -9.23 13.87 12.54
C VAL A 210 -8.61 14.97 13.41
N LYS A 211 -9.41 15.53 14.33
CA LYS A 211 -8.97 16.61 15.24
C LYS A 211 -7.69 16.28 16.01
N LYS A 212 -7.50 15.00 16.37
CA LYS A 212 -6.34 14.53 17.16
C LYS A 212 -5.00 14.69 16.42
N GLN A 213 -5.00 14.68 15.09
CA GLN A 213 -3.78 14.77 14.27
C GLN A 213 -3.81 15.94 13.29
N LYS A 214 -4.61 16.97 13.58
CA LYS A 214 -4.83 18.14 12.73
C LYS A 214 -3.53 18.77 12.22
N HIS A 215 -2.53 18.92 13.11
CA HIS A 215 -1.22 19.48 12.76
C HIS A 215 -0.53 18.71 11.62
N ARG A 216 -0.55 17.36 11.64
CA ARG A 216 0.08 16.56 10.59
C ARG A 216 -0.62 16.72 9.25
N VAL A 217 -1.95 16.75 9.26
CA VAL A 217 -2.75 16.97 8.05
C VAL A 217 -2.52 18.39 7.52
N ASP A 218 -2.47 19.39 8.40
CA ASP A 218 -2.16 20.77 8.03
C ASP A 218 -0.78 20.88 7.37
N GLN A 219 0.23 20.20 7.90
CA GLN A 219 1.56 20.12 7.28
C GLN A 219 1.52 19.49 5.88
N CYS A 220 0.81 18.36 5.70
CA CYS A 220 0.65 17.73 4.39
C CYS A 220 0.06 18.70 3.36
N PHE A 221 -1.02 19.39 3.74
CA PHE A 221 -1.71 20.31 2.84
C PHE A 221 -0.91 21.60 2.58
N GLN A 222 -0.15 22.10 3.55
CA GLN A 222 0.81 23.19 3.34
C GLN A 222 1.89 22.81 2.32
N GLN A 223 2.41 21.57 2.37
CA GLN A 223 3.35 21.09 1.35
C GLN A 223 2.69 20.98 -0.02
N MET A 224 1.45 20.51 -0.12
CA MET A 224 0.70 20.50 -1.38
C MET A 224 0.55 21.90 -1.97
N GLU A 225 0.16 22.90 -1.15
CA GLU A 225 0.08 24.29 -1.61
C GLU A 225 1.42 24.82 -2.12
N LYS A 226 2.51 24.51 -1.42
CA LYS A 226 3.85 24.90 -1.83
C LYS A 226 4.19 24.32 -3.20
N ILE A 227 3.94 23.03 -3.43
CA ILE A 227 4.17 22.38 -4.73
C ILE A 227 3.36 23.05 -5.85
N VAL A 228 2.08 23.35 -5.59
CA VAL A 228 1.22 24.04 -6.56
C VAL A 228 1.76 25.44 -6.90
N LYS A 229 2.19 26.21 -5.89
CA LYS A 229 2.73 27.57 -6.03
C LYS A 229 4.08 27.61 -6.74
N GLU A 230 4.97 26.66 -6.45
CA GLU A 230 6.29 26.55 -7.07
C GLU A 230 6.24 26.15 -8.54
N ARG A 231 5.10 25.63 -9.02
CA ARG A 231 4.87 25.22 -10.43
C ARG A 231 5.90 24.23 -10.98
N LYS A 232 6.48 23.38 -10.13
CA LYS A 232 7.46 22.34 -10.51
C LYS A 232 6.84 21.09 -11.14
N THR A 233 5.55 20.88 -10.95
CA THR A 233 4.78 19.73 -11.48
C THR A 233 3.91 20.13 -12.66
N SER A 234 3.43 19.15 -13.43
CA SER A 234 2.59 19.44 -14.60
C SER A 234 1.29 20.15 -14.21
N SER A 235 0.74 20.94 -15.14
CA SER A 235 -0.53 21.65 -14.92
C SER A 235 -1.66 20.70 -14.51
N ARG A 236 -1.72 19.50 -15.09
CA ARG A 236 -2.68 18.45 -14.70
C ARG A 236 -2.57 18.12 -13.21
N ILE A 237 -1.37 17.82 -12.73
CA ILE A 237 -1.15 17.49 -11.31
C ILE A 237 -1.49 18.67 -10.40
N ARG A 238 -1.12 19.90 -10.81
CA ARG A 238 -1.47 21.10 -10.04
C ARG A 238 -2.99 21.30 -9.93
N PHE A 239 -3.75 21.07 -11.00
CA PHE A 239 -5.21 21.10 -10.93
C PHE A 239 -5.77 19.98 -10.03
N MET A 240 -5.25 18.76 -10.13
CA MET A 240 -5.65 17.65 -9.25
C MET A 240 -5.36 17.95 -7.77
N MET A 241 -4.21 18.54 -7.46
CA MET A 241 -3.88 18.98 -6.10
C MET A 241 -4.79 20.09 -5.62
N GLN A 242 -5.10 21.06 -6.49
CA GLN A 242 -6.04 22.14 -6.18
C GLN A 242 -7.43 21.59 -5.88
N ASP A 243 -7.89 20.58 -6.62
CA ASP A 243 -9.18 19.92 -6.35
C ASP A 243 -9.21 19.27 -4.96
N VAL A 244 -8.12 18.64 -4.52
CA VAL A 244 -8.01 18.04 -3.18
C VAL A 244 -7.92 19.11 -2.09
N LEU A 245 -7.17 20.19 -2.32
CA LEU A 245 -7.10 21.36 -1.44
C LEU A 245 -8.51 21.96 -1.23
N ASP A 246 -9.22 22.17 -2.32
CA ASP A 246 -10.59 22.69 -2.31
C ASP A 246 -11.58 21.70 -1.68
N LEU A 247 -11.39 20.39 -1.86
CA LEU A 247 -12.22 19.38 -1.20
C LEU A 247 -12.09 19.49 0.32
N ARG A 248 -10.87 19.68 0.83
CA ARG A 248 -10.63 19.87 2.27
C ARG A 248 -11.23 21.17 2.80
N THR A 249 -11.07 22.30 2.09
CA THR A 249 -11.66 23.58 2.51
C THR A 249 -13.19 23.53 2.55
N ASN A 250 -13.80 22.70 1.69
CA ASN A 250 -15.23 22.41 1.69
C ASN A 250 -15.62 21.27 2.65
N ASN A 251 -14.86 21.03 3.71
CA ASN A 251 -15.12 19.99 4.73
C ASN A 251 -15.33 18.58 4.14
N TRP A 252 -14.54 18.23 3.12
CA TRP A 252 -14.60 16.94 2.43
C TRP A 252 -15.95 16.66 1.75
N VAL A 253 -16.70 17.70 1.38
CA VAL A 253 -17.92 17.60 0.60
C VAL A 253 -17.60 17.85 -0.88
N PRO A 254 -17.77 16.87 -1.77
CA PRO A 254 -17.52 17.07 -3.20
C PRO A 254 -18.46 18.13 -3.78
N ARG A 255 -17.90 19.09 -4.55
CA ARG A 255 -18.70 20.15 -5.21
C ARG A 255 -19.65 19.63 -6.29
N ARG A 256 -19.37 18.45 -6.87
CA ARG A 256 -20.25 17.76 -7.82
C ARG A 256 -20.43 16.33 -7.34
N VAL A 257 -21.67 15.87 -7.23
CA VAL A 257 -21.95 14.43 -7.10
C VAL A 257 -21.38 13.79 -8.36
N ILE A 258 -20.49 12.80 -8.21
CA ILE A 258 -20.00 12.01 -9.34
C ILE A 258 -21.22 11.26 -9.89
N GLN A 259 -21.92 11.85 -10.86
CA GLN A 259 -22.90 11.12 -11.64
C GLN A 259 -22.11 10.07 -12.41
N GLY A 260 -22.31 8.80 -12.05
CA GLY A 260 -21.85 7.69 -12.87
C GLY A 260 -22.41 7.81 -14.28
N PRO A 261 -21.90 7.02 -15.25
CA PRO A 261 -22.49 6.97 -16.58
C PRO A 261 -23.99 6.70 -16.42
N LYS A 262 -24.82 7.64 -16.89
CA LYS A 262 -26.27 7.48 -16.84
C LYS A 262 -26.62 6.19 -17.57
N THR A 263 -27.45 5.35 -16.97
CA THR A 263 -27.94 4.16 -17.69
C THR A 263 -28.76 4.61 -18.90
N ILE A 264 -28.87 3.75 -19.91
CA ILE A 264 -29.65 4.07 -21.12
C ILE A 264 -31.10 4.46 -20.77
N ASP A 265 -31.62 3.91 -19.67
CA ASP A 265 -32.95 4.19 -19.15
C ASP A 265 -33.03 5.58 -18.50
N GLN A 266 -32.01 5.99 -17.73
CA GLN A 266 -31.92 7.35 -17.18
C GLN A 266 -31.80 8.41 -18.28
N ILE A 267 -31.12 8.10 -19.39
CA ILE A 267 -31.04 9.00 -20.56
C ILE A 267 -32.40 9.11 -21.24
N ARG A 268 -33.12 8.00 -21.40
CA ARG A 268 -34.46 7.97 -22.03
C ARG A 268 -35.52 8.66 -21.17
N GLU A 269 -35.49 8.50 -19.85
CA GLU A 269 -36.40 9.21 -18.94
C GLU A 269 -36.13 10.71 -18.93
N GLN A 270 -34.87 11.12 -18.95
CA GLN A 270 -34.51 12.53 -19.01
C GLN A 270 -34.90 13.18 -20.34
N ALA A 271 -34.71 12.48 -21.46
CA ALA A 271 -35.19 12.92 -22.77
C ALA A 271 -36.72 13.04 -22.82
N LYS A 272 -37.46 12.09 -22.22
CA LYS A 272 -38.92 12.18 -22.11
C LYS A 272 -39.39 13.34 -21.24
N MET A 273 -38.69 13.63 -20.14
CA MET A 273 -39.01 14.79 -19.29
C MET A 273 -38.71 16.11 -20.01
N GLU A 274 -37.61 16.19 -20.78
CA GLU A 274 -37.27 17.36 -21.60
C GLU A 274 -38.29 17.57 -22.73
N GLU A 275 -38.71 16.51 -23.43
CA GLU A 275 -39.80 16.58 -24.43
C GLU A 275 -41.15 17.00 -23.84
N GLN A 276 -41.43 16.62 -22.58
CA GLN A 276 -42.64 17.07 -21.87
C GLN A 276 -42.55 18.51 -21.37
N MET A 277 -41.35 19.00 -21.04
CA MET A 277 -41.13 20.40 -20.67
C MET A 277 -41.07 21.34 -21.88
N GLU A 278 -40.59 20.87 -23.03
CA GLU A 278 -40.61 21.57 -24.32
C GLU A 278 -41.98 21.49 -25.02
N GLY A 279 -43.07 21.70 -24.26
CA GLY A 279 -44.43 21.77 -24.79
C GLY A 279 -44.54 22.61 -26.07
N PRO A 280 -45.52 22.33 -26.95
CA PRO A 280 -45.48 22.57 -28.39
C PRO A 280 -45.44 24.06 -28.74
N HIS A 281 -44.27 24.69 -28.66
CA HIS A 281 -44.11 26.11 -28.96
C HIS A 281 -43.35 26.39 -30.26
N HIS A 282 -43.01 25.38 -31.06
CA HIS A 282 -42.28 25.56 -32.31
C HIS A 282 -42.88 24.83 -33.52
N LEU A 283 -44.18 24.99 -33.77
CA LEU A 283 -44.75 24.82 -35.11
C LEU A 283 -45.88 25.83 -35.34
N ARG A 284 -45.54 27.09 -35.68
CA ARG A 284 -46.45 27.92 -36.49
C ARG A 284 -46.11 27.69 -37.96
N PRO A 285 -47.05 27.25 -38.81
CA PRO A 285 -46.83 27.24 -40.25
C PRO A 285 -46.60 28.66 -40.74
N ARG A 286 -45.52 28.89 -41.51
CA ARG A 286 -45.36 30.12 -42.30
C ARG A 286 -46.46 30.18 -43.36
N GLN A 287 -47.56 30.87 -43.05
CA GLN A 287 -48.62 31.22 -44.00
C GLN A 287 -48.73 32.74 -44.16
N ASP A 288 -47.62 33.48 -44.26
CA ASP A 288 -47.67 34.94 -44.41
C ASP A 288 -46.63 35.49 -45.41
N PHE A 289 -46.39 34.79 -46.53
CA PHE A 289 -45.45 35.28 -47.56
C PHE A 289 -46.02 35.34 -48.99
N TRP A 290 -47.28 34.93 -49.21
CA TRP A 290 -47.91 34.96 -50.54
C TRP A 290 -49.00 36.03 -50.73
N GLU A 291 -49.57 36.61 -49.67
CA GLU A 291 -50.66 37.60 -49.81
C GLU A 291 -50.21 39.05 -49.99
N SER A 292 -48.94 39.40 -49.73
CA SER A 292 -48.44 40.77 -49.95
C SER A 292 -48.04 41.08 -51.40
N ARG A 293 -48.16 40.14 -52.35
CA ARG A 293 -47.71 40.34 -53.74
C ARG A 293 -48.82 40.50 -54.79
N GLN A 294 -50.10 40.56 -54.38
CA GLN A 294 -51.22 40.78 -55.30
C GLN A 294 -52.03 42.07 -55.08
N ARG A 295 -51.56 43.01 -54.23
CA ARG A 295 -52.16 44.34 -54.12
C ARG A 295 -51.23 45.44 -54.62
N THR A 296 -50.89 45.41 -55.91
CA THR A 296 -50.49 46.61 -56.68
C THR A 296 -50.67 46.36 -58.18
N ARG A 297 -51.90 46.58 -58.67
CA ARG A 297 -52.13 47.01 -60.05
C ARG A 297 -53.13 48.17 -60.01
N PRO A 298 -52.72 49.40 -60.37
CA PRO A 298 -53.64 50.39 -60.89
C PRO A 298 -53.73 50.26 -62.42
N TYR A 299 -54.94 50.53 -62.92
CA TYR A 299 -55.21 50.91 -64.30
C TYR A 299 -54.50 52.20 -64.67
#